data_AF-A0A7C1Q0A1-F1
#
_entry.id   AF-A0A7C1Q0A1-F1
#
_cell.length_a   1.000
_cell.length_b   1.000
_cell.length_c   1.000
_cell.angle_alpha   90.00
_cell.angle_beta   90.00
_cell.angle_gamma   90.00
#
_symmetry.space_group_name_H-M   'P 1'
#
loop_
_entity.id
_entity.type
_entity.pdbx_description
1 polymer ?
#
loop_
_entity_poly.entity_id
_entity_poly.type
_entity_poly.pdbx_seq_one_letter_code
_entity_poly.pdbx_strand_id
1 'polypeptide(L)'
;MIKQGLNPRLAEVGKIKIGGKGETRKAKSGRDYKLPVKYEHFVVTTTEKGPDDNYIIDHEIMRQLGKEPKEIPIRLIFDDIDMNFYTSFQLYEGPKLRCKGDGERAVWYGENKEEKSIKCDPVTCKFAQPNEKGATKCKISGILSC
;
A
#
# COMPACT_ATOMS: atom_id res chain seq x y z
N MET A 1 5.69 -21.25 10.89
CA MET A 1 6.82 -20.91 11.78
C MET A 1 7.92 -20.33 10.90
N ILE A 2 8.18 -19.02 11.00
CA ILE A 2 9.27 -18.35 10.29
C ILE A 2 10.59 -18.95 10.80
N LYS A 3 11.33 -19.68 9.97
CA LYS A 3 12.68 -20.12 10.32
C LYS A 3 13.59 -18.89 10.29
N GLN A 4 14.17 -18.53 11.45
CA GLN A 4 15.36 -17.68 11.56
C GLN A 4 15.26 -16.27 10.94
N GLY A 5 14.24 -15.48 11.28
CA GLY A 5 14.20 -14.06 10.91
C GLY A 5 14.03 -13.77 9.41
N LEU A 6 13.79 -14.80 8.59
CA LEU A 6 13.40 -14.63 7.19
C LEU A 6 11.94 -14.19 7.13
N ASN A 7 11.73 -12.92 6.77
CA ASN A 7 10.41 -12.44 6.35
C ASN A 7 10.37 -12.53 4.82
N PRO A 8 9.95 -13.67 4.24
CA PRO A 8 9.76 -13.74 2.80
C PRO A 8 8.77 -12.64 2.40
N ARG A 9 9.10 -11.94 1.33
CA ARG A 9 8.22 -11.01 0.65
C ARG A 9 8.20 -11.43 -0.80
N LEU A 10 7.09 -11.20 -1.47
CA LEU A 10 7.06 -11.21 -2.93
C LEU A 10 8.26 -10.42 -3.48
N ALA A 11 9.02 -11.07 -4.36
CA ALA A 11 10.11 -10.42 -5.07
C ALA A 11 9.52 -9.35 -5.99
N GLU A 12 9.93 -8.10 -5.78
CA GLU A 12 9.59 -7.02 -6.71
C GLU A 12 10.37 -7.24 -8.01
N VAL A 13 9.66 -7.58 -9.08
CA VAL A 13 10.25 -7.81 -10.41
C VAL A 13 10.22 -6.56 -11.29
N GLY A 14 9.43 -5.55 -10.91
CA GLY A 14 9.20 -4.39 -11.76
C GLY A 14 8.19 -3.41 -11.17
N LYS A 15 7.81 -2.43 -12.00
CA LYS A 15 6.86 -1.38 -11.63
C LYS A 15 5.83 -1.17 -12.72
N ILE A 16 4.61 -0.82 -12.31
CA ILE A 16 3.58 -0.30 -13.21
C ILE A 16 3.68 1.23 -13.16
N LYS A 17 3.88 1.85 -14.32
CA LYS A 17 4.09 3.29 -14.49
C LYS A 17 2.92 3.91 -15.24
N ILE A 18 2.39 5.00 -14.68
CA ILE A 18 1.40 5.89 -15.33
C ILE A 18 2.05 7.20 -15.82
N GLY A 19 3.37 7.28 -15.73
CA GLY A 19 4.15 8.45 -16.06
C GLY A 19 5.62 8.29 -15.72
N GLY A 20 6.42 9.20 -16.26
CA GLY A 20 7.88 9.22 -16.12
C GLY A 20 8.43 10.63 -15.97
N LYS A 21 9.75 10.71 -15.87
CA LYS A 21 10.49 11.97 -15.88
C LYS A 21 10.70 12.40 -17.32
N GLY A 22 10.25 13.60 -17.64
CA GLY A 22 10.48 14.25 -18.93
C GLY A 22 11.68 15.19 -18.89
N GLU A 23 11.52 16.33 -19.55
CA GLU A 23 12.59 17.31 -19.75
C GLU A 23 13.12 17.90 -18.44
N THR A 24 14.43 18.09 -18.38
CA THR A 24 15.11 18.80 -17.31
C THR A 24 14.93 20.31 -17.47
N ARG A 25 14.46 20.99 -16.43
CA ARG A 25 14.34 22.45 -16.34
C ARG A 25 15.16 22.98 -15.16
N LYS A 26 15.58 24.24 -15.25
CA LYS A 26 16.21 24.95 -14.13
C LYS A 26 15.17 25.62 -13.25
N ALA A 27 15.23 25.37 -11.95
CA ALA A 27 14.47 26.11 -10.96
C ALA A 27 15.08 27.51 -10.74
N LYS A 28 14.28 28.46 -10.24
CA LYS A 28 14.77 29.79 -9.84
C LYS A 28 15.90 29.73 -8.80
N SER A 29 15.96 28.65 -8.01
CA SER A 29 17.02 28.39 -7.02
C SER A 29 18.30 27.79 -7.64
N GLY A 30 18.41 27.70 -8.97
CA GLY A 30 19.55 27.11 -9.67
C GLY A 30 19.60 25.58 -9.72
N ARG A 31 18.65 24.87 -9.09
CA ARG A 31 18.57 23.41 -9.10
C ARG A 31 17.86 22.90 -10.35
N ASP A 32 18.38 21.82 -10.92
CA ASP A 32 17.74 21.14 -12.04
C ASP A 32 16.63 20.21 -11.54
N TYR A 33 15.49 20.19 -12.22
CA TYR A 33 14.36 19.29 -11.94
C TYR A 33 13.77 18.77 -13.24
N LYS A 34 13.25 17.55 -13.24
CA LYS A 34 12.57 16.97 -14.41
C LYS A 34 11.06 17.12 -14.26
N LEU A 35 10.40 17.59 -15.32
CA LEU A 35 8.94 17.67 -15.31
C LEU A 35 8.34 16.26 -15.41
N PRO A 36 7.29 15.94 -14.64
CA PRO A 36 6.58 14.68 -14.81
C PRO A 36 5.82 14.69 -16.15
N VAL A 37 5.89 13.56 -16.86
CA VAL A 37 5.12 13.29 -18.07
C VAL A 37 4.10 12.22 -17.74
N LYS A 38 2.84 12.49 -18.06
CA LYS A 38 1.75 11.53 -17.94
C LYS A 38 1.79 10.58 -19.14
N TYR A 39 1.61 9.28 -18.91
CA TYR A 39 1.41 8.30 -19.97
C TYR A 39 -0.08 8.08 -20.20
N GLU A 40 -0.47 7.82 -21.45
CA GLU A 40 -1.86 7.54 -21.83
C GLU A 40 -2.26 6.06 -21.63
N HIS A 41 -1.27 5.22 -21.31
CA HIS A 41 -1.42 3.80 -21.03
C HIS A 41 -0.45 3.37 -19.92
N PHE A 42 -0.66 2.18 -19.36
CA PHE A 42 0.25 1.62 -18.39
C PHE A 42 1.53 1.12 -19.04
N VAL A 43 2.67 1.43 -18.43
CA VAL A 43 3.97 0.91 -18.85
C VAL A 43 4.52 0.04 -17.73
N VAL A 44 4.75 -1.25 -18.03
CA VAL A 44 5.45 -2.15 -17.12
C VAL A 44 6.95 -2.01 -17.33
N THR A 45 7.69 -1.82 -16.25
CA THR A 45 9.14 -1.62 -16.26
C THR A 45 9.82 -2.64 -15.36
N THR A 46 11.11 -2.86 -15.59
CA THR A 46 11.99 -3.53 -14.65
C THR A 46 12.24 -2.66 -13.40
N THR A 47 13.10 -3.14 -12.49
CA THR A 47 13.59 -2.38 -11.33
C THR A 47 14.84 -1.53 -11.65
N GLU A 48 15.42 -1.69 -12.84
CA GLU A 48 16.62 -0.97 -13.27
C GLU A 48 16.26 0.37 -13.93
N LYS A 49 17.17 1.34 -13.81
CA LYS A 49 17.01 2.66 -14.42
C LYS A 49 17.94 2.85 -15.60
N GLY A 50 17.42 3.47 -16.65
CA GLY A 50 18.17 3.90 -17.81
C GLY A 50 18.92 5.23 -17.60
N PRO A 51 19.66 5.69 -18.62
CA PRO A 51 20.41 6.94 -18.59
C PRO A 51 19.56 8.19 -18.37
N ASP A 52 18.27 8.13 -18.71
CA ASP A 52 17.29 9.20 -18.52
C ASP A 52 16.67 9.21 -17.10
N ASP A 53 17.13 8.32 -16.21
CA ASP A 53 16.66 8.14 -14.83
C ASP A 53 15.16 7.75 -14.74
N ASN A 54 14.63 7.20 -15.84
CA ASN A 54 13.40 6.40 -15.87
C ASN A 54 13.73 4.91 -15.72
N TYR A 55 12.73 4.11 -15.34
CA TYR A 55 12.87 2.66 -15.29
C TYR A 55 12.86 2.08 -16.71
N ILE A 56 13.68 1.06 -16.95
CA ILE A 56 13.77 0.38 -18.24
C ILE A 56 12.48 -0.39 -18.50
N ILE A 57 11.88 -0.22 -19.68
CA ILE A 57 10.63 -0.89 -20.06
C ILE A 57 10.84 -2.40 -20.12
N ASP A 58 9.91 -3.16 -19.54
CA ASP A 58 9.87 -4.61 -19.69
C ASP A 58 9.15 -4.95 -21.00
N HIS A 59 9.92 -5.11 -22.07
CA HIS A 59 9.39 -5.38 -23.40
C HIS A 59 8.73 -6.76 -23.54
N GLU A 60 9.03 -7.71 -22.66
CA GLU A 60 8.38 -9.02 -22.70
C GLU A 60 6.97 -8.93 -22.13
N ILE A 61 6.83 -8.35 -20.93
CA ILE A 61 5.50 -8.16 -20.32
C ILE A 61 4.65 -7.20 -21.16
N MET A 62 5.22 -6.09 -21.64
CA MET A 62 4.48 -5.14 -22.48
C MET A 62 3.96 -5.79 -23.77
N ARG A 63 4.72 -6.73 -24.37
CA ARG A 63 4.26 -7.45 -25.55
C ARG A 63 3.05 -8.34 -25.26
N GLN A 64 3.02 -8.97 -24.07
CA GLN A 64 1.90 -9.79 -23.64
C GLN A 64 0.65 -8.95 -23.31
N LEU A 65 0.83 -7.72 -22.81
CA LEU A 65 -0.26 -6.79 -22.51
C LEU A 65 -0.79 -6.04 -23.75
N GLY A 66 0.01 -5.97 -24.83
CA GLY A 66 -0.33 -5.25 -26.06
C GLY A 66 0.25 -3.84 -26.12
N LYS A 67 -0.08 -3.11 -27.20
CA LYS A 67 0.62 -1.86 -27.57
C LYS A 67 0.43 -0.71 -26.56
N GLU A 68 -0.78 -0.54 -26.03
CA GLU A 68 -1.14 0.58 -25.14
C GLU A 68 -2.16 0.12 -24.08
N PRO A 69 -1.75 -0.74 -23.13
CA PRO A 69 -2.69 -1.34 -22.18
C PRO A 69 -3.26 -0.28 -21.23
N LYS A 70 -4.58 -0.15 -21.21
CA LYS A 70 -5.33 0.69 -20.25
C LYS A 70 -5.91 -0.12 -19.09
N GLU A 71 -5.74 -1.43 -19.13
CA GLU A 71 -6.15 -2.40 -18.12
C GLU A 71 -5.02 -3.42 -17.98
N ILE A 72 -4.78 -3.90 -16.76
CA ILE A 72 -3.77 -4.93 -16.48
C ILE A 72 -4.47 -6.09 -15.76
N PRO A 73 -4.40 -7.32 -16.29
CA PRO A 73 -4.85 -8.48 -15.54
C PRO A 73 -3.93 -8.69 -14.34
N ILE A 74 -4.52 -8.80 -13.15
CA ILE A 74 -3.80 -9.12 -11.92
C ILE A 74 -4.17 -10.52 -11.42
N ARG A 75 -3.25 -11.14 -10.70
CA ARG A 75 -3.48 -12.39 -9.99
C ARG A 75 -3.09 -12.20 -8.53
N LEU A 76 -3.96 -12.67 -7.64
CA LEU A 76 -3.74 -12.67 -6.21
C LEU A 76 -3.10 -14.00 -5.77
N ILE A 77 -2.48 -14.03 -4.57
CA ILE A 77 -1.79 -15.22 -4.07
C ILE A 77 -2.79 -16.30 -3.67
N PHE A 78 -3.89 -15.88 -3.04
CA PHE A 78 -4.94 -16.77 -2.57
C PHE A 78 -6.22 -16.55 -3.37
N ASP A 79 -7.08 -17.56 -3.42
CA ASP A 79 -8.40 -17.45 -4.06
C ASP A 79 -9.38 -16.62 -3.21
N ASP A 80 -9.15 -16.57 -1.90
CA ASP A 80 -9.95 -15.78 -0.96
C ASP A 80 -9.41 -14.34 -0.86
N ILE A 81 -10.30 -13.35 -1.03
CA ILE A 81 -9.96 -11.94 -0.96
C ILE A 81 -9.47 -11.53 0.44
N ASP A 82 -10.05 -12.10 1.50
CA ASP A 82 -9.73 -11.75 2.88
C ASP A 82 -8.33 -12.23 3.27
N MET A 83 -7.85 -13.28 2.60
CA MET A 83 -6.47 -13.76 2.73
C MET A 83 -5.47 -12.88 1.98
N ASN A 84 -5.87 -12.17 0.94
CA ASN A 84 -4.98 -11.26 0.21
C ASN A 84 -4.98 -9.86 0.82
N PHE A 85 -6.12 -9.37 1.28
CA PHE A 85 -6.29 -8.02 1.81
C PHE A 85 -6.80 -8.09 3.24
N TYR A 86 -5.92 -8.48 4.17
CA TYR A 86 -6.28 -8.48 5.58
C TYR A 86 -6.56 -7.04 6.03
N THR A 87 -7.82 -6.78 6.39
CA THR A 87 -8.26 -5.47 6.90
C THR A 87 -8.59 -5.58 8.39
N SER A 88 -8.28 -4.51 9.12
CA SER A 88 -8.59 -4.43 10.55
C SER A 88 -8.86 -2.99 10.98
N PHE A 89 -9.73 -2.83 11.95
CA PHE A 89 -9.88 -1.59 12.70
C PHE A 89 -8.70 -1.44 13.66
N GLN A 90 -8.01 -0.29 13.62
CA GLN A 90 -6.84 -0.02 14.43
C GLN A 90 -6.97 1.34 15.11
N LEU A 91 -6.82 1.35 16.44
CA LEU A 91 -6.73 2.56 17.25
C LEU A 91 -5.28 2.74 17.69
N TYR A 92 -4.68 3.85 17.28
CA TYR A 92 -3.36 4.27 17.75
C TYR A 92 -3.46 5.46 18.69
N GLU A 93 -2.64 5.45 19.74
CA GLU A 93 -2.36 6.60 20.59
C GLU A 93 -0.89 6.96 20.46
N GLY A 94 -0.61 8.02 19.70
CA GLY A 94 0.74 8.31 19.24
C GLY A 94 1.30 7.13 18.42
N PRO A 95 2.49 6.59 18.76
CA PRO A 95 3.08 5.45 18.06
C PRO A 95 2.57 4.08 18.54
N LYS A 96 1.74 4.03 19.59
CA LYS A 96 1.33 2.76 20.23
C LYS A 96 -0.01 2.29 19.70
N LEU A 97 -0.09 1.03 19.27
CA LEU A 97 -1.35 0.35 18.96
C LEU A 97 -2.08 0.05 20.27
N ARG A 98 -3.30 0.56 20.43
CA ARG A 98 -4.14 0.38 21.63
C ARG A 98 -5.26 -0.61 21.43
N CYS A 99 -5.79 -0.69 20.23
CA CYS A 99 -6.86 -1.64 19.90
C CYS A 99 -6.72 -2.10 18.46
N LYS A 100 -6.88 -3.40 18.22
CA LYS A 100 -6.98 -3.99 16.88
C LYS A 100 -8.18 -4.92 16.83
N GLY A 101 -9.09 -4.72 15.88
CA GLY A 101 -10.30 -5.54 15.74
C GLY A 101 -10.71 -5.80 14.31
N ASP A 102 -11.64 -6.73 14.14
CA ASP A 102 -12.18 -7.19 12.85
C ASP A 102 -13.62 -6.72 12.59
N GLY A 103 -14.21 -5.98 13.53
CA GLY A 103 -15.60 -5.54 13.45
C GLY A 103 -16.58 -6.36 14.30
N GLU A 104 -16.12 -7.49 14.86
CA GLU A 104 -16.87 -8.29 15.83
C GLU A 104 -16.13 -8.43 17.16
N ARG A 105 -14.82 -8.63 17.09
CA ARG A 105 -13.91 -8.79 18.23
C ARG A 105 -12.68 -7.91 18.07
N ALA A 106 -12.14 -7.46 19.19
CA ALA A 106 -10.90 -6.73 19.22
C ALA A 106 -10.01 -7.17 20.38
N VAL A 107 -8.71 -7.00 20.18
CA VAL A 107 -7.70 -7.08 21.24
C VAL A 107 -7.38 -5.65 21.68
N TRP A 108 -7.54 -5.39 22.96
CA TRP A 108 -7.08 -4.16 23.62
C TRP A 108 -5.70 -4.39 24.22
N TYR A 109 -4.77 -3.48 23.97
CA TYR A 109 -3.40 -3.50 24.46
C TYR A 109 -3.22 -2.49 25.60
N GLY A 110 -3.18 -2.99 26.83
CA GLY A 110 -2.93 -2.22 28.04
C GLY A 110 -1.50 -1.68 28.12
N GLU A 111 -1.22 -0.87 29.14
CA GLU A 111 0.09 -0.21 29.30
C GLU A 111 1.23 -1.20 29.56
N ASN A 112 0.93 -2.35 30.18
CA ASN A 112 1.89 -3.38 30.54
C ASN A 112 1.93 -4.57 29.56
N LYS A 113 1.56 -4.36 28.29
CA LYS A 113 1.40 -5.43 27.27
C LYS A 113 0.33 -6.48 27.63
N GLU A 114 -0.57 -6.15 28.53
CA GLU A 114 -1.75 -6.98 28.79
C GLU A 114 -2.67 -6.93 27.57
N GLU A 115 -3.09 -8.11 27.13
CA GLU A 115 -4.03 -8.29 26.03
C GLU A 115 -5.40 -8.65 26.60
N LYS A 116 -6.42 -7.87 26.23
CA LYS A 116 -7.81 -8.15 26.62
C LYS A 116 -8.68 -8.26 25.38
N SER A 117 -9.37 -9.38 25.24
CA SER A 117 -10.42 -9.51 24.23
C SER A 117 -11.65 -8.69 24.63
N ILE A 118 -12.13 -7.86 23.72
CA ILE A 118 -13.31 -7.00 23.88
C ILE A 118 -14.20 -7.12 22.64
N LYS A 119 -15.48 -6.74 22.76
CA LYS A 119 -16.37 -6.63 21.60
C LYS A 119 -15.89 -5.50 20.69
N CYS A 120 -15.74 -5.78 19.40
CA CYS A 120 -15.58 -4.76 18.38
C CYS A 120 -16.95 -4.53 17.74
N ASP A 121 -17.37 -3.29 17.64
CA ASP A 121 -18.60 -2.92 16.95
C ASP A 121 -18.41 -1.51 16.42
N PRO A 122 -18.08 -1.34 15.12
CA PRO A 122 -17.77 -0.05 14.54
C PRO A 122 -18.93 0.94 14.62
N VAL A 123 -20.17 0.45 14.70
CA VAL A 123 -21.39 1.28 14.77
C VAL A 123 -21.54 1.90 16.15
N THR A 124 -21.23 1.15 17.21
CA THR A 124 -21.42 1.63 18.59
C THR A 124 -20.13 2.11 19.26
N CYS A 125 -18.96 1.77 18.70
CA CYS A 125 -17.68 2.14 19.28
C CYS A 125 -17.39 3.64 19.10
N LYS A 126 -17.29 4.36 20.23
CA LYS A 126 -16.97 5.80 20.29
C LYS A 126 -15.68 6.22 19.57
N PHE A 127 -14.76 5.27 19.34
CA PHE A 127 -13.50 5.55 18.64
C PHE A 127 -13.62 5.36 17.13
N ALA A 128 -14.51 4.47 16.68
CA ALA A 128 -14.81 4.24 15.27
C ALA A 128 -15.84 5.24 14.74
N GLN A 129 -16.70 5.77 15.61
CA GLN A 129 -17.63 6.84 15.28
C GLN A 129 -16.91 8.20 15.10
N PRO A 130 -17.41 9.06 14.20
CA PRO A 130 -16.89 10.42 14.04
C PRO A 130 -17.03 11.24 15.33
N ASN A 131 -15.99 11.99 15.67
CA ASN A 131 -16.08 12.99 16.74
C ASN A 131 -16.82 14.26 16.27
N GLU A 132 -16.94 15.26 17.14
CA GLU A 132 -17.58 16.56 16.84
C GLU A 132 -17.00 17.28 15.62
N LYS A 133 -15.75 16.98 15.24
CA LYS A 133 -15.06 17.53 14.06
C LYS A 133 -15.15 16.62 12.84
N GLY A 134 -15.96 15.55 12.90
CA GLY A 134 -16.12 14.56 11.83
C GLY A 134 -14.97 13.57 11.66
N ALA A 135 -13.98 13.57 12.56
CA ALA A 135 -12.81 12.69 12.46
C ALA A 135 -12.95 11.44 13.36
N THR A 136 -12.50 10.28 12.88
CA THR A 136 -12.44 9.05 13.67
C THR A 136 -11.04 8.83 14.25
N LYS A 137 -10.96 8.24 15.44
CA LYS A 137 -9.67 7.86 16.06
C LYS A 137 -9.24 6.45 15.68
N CYS A 138 -10.20 5.54 15.57
CA CYS A 138 -10.01 4.20 15.05
C CYS A 138 -10.12 4.23 13.52
N LYS A 139 -9.11 3.70 12.83
CA LYS A 139 -9.00 3.73 11.37
C LYS A 139 -9.02 2.31 10.81
N ILE A 140 -9.54 2.16 9.60
CA ILE A 140 -9.42 0.92 8.84
C ILE A 140 -8.01 0.88 8.25
N SER A 141 -7.31 -0.23 8.49
CA SER A 141 -5.96 -0.48 8.02
C SER A 141 -5.95 -1.81 7.27
N GLY A 142 -5.55 -1.77 6.00
CA GLY A 142 -5.42 -2.93 5.13
C GLY A 142 -3.95 -3.24 4.87
N ILE A 143 -3.60 -4.53 4.91
CA ILE A 143 -2.29 -5.03 4.53
C ILE A 143 -2.49 -6.04 3.41
N LEU A 144 -1.73 -5.87 2.32
CA LEU A 144 -1.63 -6.89 1.28
C LEU A 144 -0.72 -8.02 1.79
N SER A 145 -1.23 -9.25 1.77
CA SER A 145 -0.42 -10.44 2.06
C SER A 145 0.73 -10.54 1.06
N CYS A 146 1.93 -10.81 1.58
CA CYS A 146 3.17 -10.84 0.80
C CYS A 146 4.05 -12.02 1.20
#